data_AF-A0A523D2P8-F1
#
_entry.id   AF-A0A523D2P8-F1
#
_cell.length_a   1.000
_cell.length_b   1.000
_cell.length_c   1.000
_cell.angle_alpha   90.00
_cell.angle_beta   90.00
_cell.angle_gamma   90.00
#
_symmetry.space_group_name_H-M   'P 1'
#
loop_
_entity.id
_entity.type
_entity.pdbx_description
1 polymer ?
#
loop_
_entity_poly.entity_id
_entity_poly.type
_entity_poly.pdbx_seq_one_letter_code
_entity_poly.pdbx_strand_id
1 'polypeptide(L)'
;MAPSNSETWFEQYKKIWEPPFSLEEYLKCHTEDVLYDDLTIPKVFNGRDQLREFYVRVLEAIPNFASRYDRFYQQGEVIITEGALVGDQTEVYRGNPPSNRHVDVPWVQFLHFR
;
A
#
# COMPACT_ATOMS: atom_id res chain seq x y z
N MET A 1 -7.30 -16.73 9.51
CA MET A 1 -6.76 -16.50 10.85
C MET A 1 -5.71 -15.41 10.75
N ALA A 2 -5.86 -14.36 11.53
CA ALA A 2 -4.81 -13.37 11.71
C ALA A 2 -3.49 -14.05 12.16
N PRO A 3 -2.32 -13.48 11.83
CA PRO A 3 -1.03 -14.06 12.24
C PRO A 3 -1.01 -14.26 13.76
N SER A 4 -0.50 -15.41 14.21
CA SER A 4 -0.36 -15.73 15.65
C SER A 4 0.52 -14.72 16.40
N ASN A 5 1.36 -13.99 15.68
CA ASN A 5 2.09 -12.81 16.14
C ASN A 5 1.98 -11.69 15.09
N SER A 6 0.91 -10.91 15.19
CA SER A 6 0.57 -9.82 14.28
C SER A 6 1.60 -8.70 14.27
N GLU A 7 2.24 -8.41 15.40
CA GLU A 7 3.32 -7.43 15.50
C GLU A 7 4.53 -7.88 14.67
N THR A 8 4.96 -9.13 14.80
CA THR A 8 6.08 -9.66 14.00
C THR A 8 5.75 -9.67 12.51
N TRP A 9 4.53 -10.07 12.16
CA TRP A 9 4.05 -9.99 10.77
C TRP A 9 4.06 -8.55 10.26
N PHE A 10 3.59 -7.60 11.07
CA PHE A 10 3.52 -6.20 10.69
C PHE A 10 4.92 -5.59 10.51
N GLU A 11 5.89 -5.92 11.36
CA GLU A 11 7.29 -5.50 11.18
C GLU A 11 7.91 -6.05 9.89
N GLN A 12 7.49 -7.25 9.44
CA GLN A 12 7.90 -7.77 8.13
C GLN A 12 7.18 -7.05 6.99
N TYR A 13 5.88 -6.83 7.13
CA TYR A 13 5.06 -6.13 6.14
C TYR A 13 5.55 -4.70 5.92
N LYS A 14 5.89 -3.98 6.99
CA LYS A 14 6.44 -2.63 6.96
C LYS A 14 7.71 -2.53 6.11
N LYS A 15 8.61 -3.52 6.20
CA LYS A 15 9.85 -3.55 5.41
C LYS A 15 9.63 -3.59 3.90
N ILE A 16 8.52 -4.16 3.45
CA ILE A 16 8.17 -4.20 2.02
C ILE A 16 7.97 -2.77 1.48
N TRP A 17 7.47 -1.89 2.34
CA TRP A 17 7.15 -0.50 2.06
C TRP A 17 8.29 0.49 2.29
N GLU A 18 9.41 0.03 2.83
CA GLU A 18 10.63 0.83 2.92
C GLU A 18 11.23 1.02 1.51
N PRO A 19 11.85 2.18 1.21
CA PRO A 19 12.46 2.39 -0.09
C PRO A 19 13.70 1.49 -0.27
N PRO A 20 13.84 0.77 -1.40
CA PRO A 20 12.90 0.71 -2.52
C PRO A 20 11.71 -0.23 -2.25
N PHE A 21 10.48 0.26 -2.47
CA PHE A 21 9.26 -0.55 -2.34
C PHE A 21 9.29 -1.75 -3.29
N SER A 22 9.01 -2.93 -2.75
CA SER A 22 8.96 -4.18 -3.53
C SER A 22 7.52 -4.58 -3.84
N LEU A 23 7.07 -4.30 -5.07
CA LEU A 23 5.74 -4.71 -5.54
C LEU A 23 5.55 -6.22 -5.48
N GLU A 24 6.56 -7.00 -5.85
CA GLU A 24 6.46 -8.46 -5.86
C GLU A 24 6.32 -9.05 -4.45
N GLU A 25 7.07 -8.53 -3.47
CA GLU A 25 6.89 -8.95 -2.07
C GLU A 25 5.53 -8.49 -1.52
N TYR A 26 5.09 -7.29 -1.87
CA TYR A 26 3.77 -6.77 -1.50
C TYR A 26 2.65 -7.68 -2.02
N LEU A 27 2.69 -8.09 -3.29
CA LEU A 27 1.67 -8.95 -3.88
C LEU A 27 1.66 -10.36 -3.26
N LYS A 28 2.81 -10.87 -2.81
CA LYS A 28 2.89 -12.17 -2.11
C LYS A 28 2.17 -12.15 -0.75
N CYS A 29 2.02 -11.00 -0.11
CA CYS A 29 1.29 -10.88 1.16
C CYS A 29 -0.24 -11.03 1.04
N HIS A 30 -0.79 -10.93 -0.18
CA HIS A 30 -2.23 -10.92 -0.41
C HIS A 30 -2.67 -12.26 -0.96
N THR A 31 -3.92 -12.68 -0.77
CA THR A 31 -4.46 -13.85 -1.48
C THR A 31 -4.65 -13.56 -2.98
N GLU A 32 -4.83 -14.59 -3.80
CA GLU A 32 -5.09 -14.40 -5.24
C GLU A 32 -6.38 -13.62 -5.49
N ASP A 33 -7.38 -13.79 -4.62
CA ASP A 33 -8.70 -13.16 -4.66
C ASP A 33 -8.80 -11.90 -3.78
N VAL A 34 -7.67 -11.27 -3.46
CA VAL A 34 -7.64 -10.04 -2.65
C VAL A 34 -8.60 -8.99 -3.18
N LEU A 35 -9.32 -8.34 -2.28
CA LEU A 35 -10.10 -7.14 -2.58
C LEU A 35 -9.37 -5.93 -2.00
N TYR A 36 -9.03 -4.99 -2.86
CA TYR A 36 -8.45 -3.71 -2.46
C TYR A 36 -9.42 -2.59 -2.86
N ASP A 37 -10.01 -1.95 -1.85
CA ASP A 37 -10.98 -0.87 -2.00
C ASP A 37 -10.35 0.44 -1.50
N ASP A 38 -9.83 1.24 -2.42
CA ASP A 38 -9.35 2.59 -2.13
C ASP A 38 -10.55 3.53 -2.16
N LEU A 39 -11.12 3.80 -0.98
CA LEU A 39 -12.30 4.65 -0.79
C LEU A 39 -12.13 6.10 -1.29
N THR A 40 -10.90 6.50 -1.66
CA THR A 40 -10.61 7.82 -2.25
C THR A 40 -10.77 7.84 -3.77
N ILE A 41 -10.99 6.68 -4.41
CA ILE A 41 -11.25 6.57 -5.84
C ILE A 41 -12.46 5.69 -6.15
N PRO A 42 -13.15 5.92 -7.29
CA PRO A 42 -14.33 5.14 -7.65
C PRO A 42 -13.95 3.79 -8.30
N LYS A 43 -13.08 2.99 -7.66
CA LYS A 43 -12.67 1.68 -8.17
C LYS A 43 -12.26 0.72 -7.06
N VAL A 44 -12.81 -0.48 -7.11
CA VAL A 44 -12.36 -1.65 -6.34
C VAL A 44 -11.48 -2.51 -7.25
N PHE A 45 -10.32 -2.92 -6.74
CA PHE A 45 -9.38 -3.79 -7.44
C PHE A 45 -9.58 -5.23 -6.95
N ASN A 46 -9.90 -6.12 -7.89
CA ASN A 46 -10.23 -7.51 -7.61
C ASN A 46 -9.08 -8.40 -8.09
N GLY A 47 -8.40 -9.03 -7.14
CA GLY A 47 -7.28 -9.93 -7.34
C GLY A 47 -5.93 -9.22 -7.53
N ARG A 48 -4.86 -10.02 -7.42
CA ARG A 48 -3.48 -9.52 -7.46
C ARG A 48 -3.12 -8.82 -8.77
N ASP A 49 -3.71 -9.21 -9.89
CA ASP A 49 -3.37 -8.65 -11.20
C ASP A 49 -3.85 -7.20 -11.34
N GLN A 50 -5.10 -6.91 -10.94
CA GLN A 50 -5.59 -5.53 -10.92
C GLN A 50 -4.84 -4.67 -9.91
N LEU A 51 -4.45 -5.25 -8.78
CA LEU A 51 -3.64 -4.57 -7.78
C LEU A 51 -2.22 -4.27 -8.31
N ARG A 52 -1.62 -5.21 -9.06
CA ARG A 52 -0.34 -5.01 -9.75
C ARG A 52 -0.44 -3.87 -10.75
N GLU A 53 -1.44 -3.88 -11.62
CA GLU A 53 -1.65 -2.81 -12.62
C GLU A 53 -1.76 -1.43 -11.97
N PHE A 54 -2.41 -1.36 -10.79
CA PHE A 54 -2.49 -0.11 -10.03
C PHE A 54 -1.12 0.36 -9.56
N TYR A 55 -0.37 -0.48 -8.85
CA TYR A 55 0.92 -0.08 -8.29
C TYR A 55 2.03 0.11 -9.35
N VAL A 56 1.96 -0.59 -10.49
CA VAL A 56 2.86 -0.31 -11.63
C VAL A 56 2.71 1.16 -12.07
N ARG A 57 1.48 1.65 -12.24
CA ARG A 57 1.23 3.05 -12.60
C ARG A 57 1.66 4.03 -11.51
N VAL A 58 1.56 3.64 -10.24
CA VAL A 58 2.07 4.43 -9.12
C VAL A 58 3.60 4.54 -9.21
N LEU A 59 4.29 3.43 -9.45
CA LEU A 59 5.76 3.38 -9.52
C LEU A 59 6.33 4.04 -10.77
N GLU A 60 5.61 4.00 -11.89
CA GLU A 60 5.93 4.80 -13.08
C GLU A 60 5.88 6.31 -12.77
N ALA A 61 4.91 6.74 -11.95
CA ALA A 61 4.72 8.14 -11.59
C ALA A 61 5.62 8.62 -10.44
N ILE A 62 5.91 7.73 -9.50
CA ILE A 62 6.60 7.98 -8.24
C ILE A 62 7.61 6.83 -8.02
N PRO A 63 8.79 6.85 -8.67
CA PRO A 63 9.72 5.72 -8.65
C PRO A 63 10.30 5.38 -7.27
N ASN A 64 10.34 6.35 -6.36
CA ASN A 64 10.78 6.20 -4.97
C ASN A 64 9.60 6.07 -3.99
N PHE A 65 8.43 5.65 -4.47
CA PHE A 65 7.24 5.45 -3.65
C PHE A 65 7.51 4.51 -2.48
N ALA A 66 7.06 4.92 -1.29
CA ALA A 66 7.22 4.20 -0.04
C ALA A 66 6.06 4.52 0.91
N SER A 67 6.00 3.81 2.04
CA SER A 67 5.06 4.12 3.11
C SER A 67 5.78 4.27 4.45
N ARG A 68 5.49 5.36 5.16
CA ARG A 68 5.84 5.54 6.57
C ARG A 68 4.64 5.08 7.40
N TYR A 69 4.89 4.16 8.33
CA TYR A 69 3.89 3.71 9.29
C TYR A 69 4.10 4.41 10.63
N ASP A 70 3.06 5.09 11.11
CA ASP A 70 3.10 5.86 12.36
C ASP A 70 2.40 5.10 13.50
N ARG A 71 1.32 4.37 13.20
CA ARG A 71 0.54 3.61 14.19
C ARG A 71 0.08 2.26 13.64
N PHE A 72 -0.09 1.32 14.57
CA PHE A 72 -0.58 -0.03 14.35
C PHE A 72 -1.55 -0.42 15.45
N TYR A 73 -2.68 -1.00 15.06
CA TYR A 73 -3.70 -1.53 15.95
C TYR A 73 -4.16 -2.88 15.45
N GLN A 74 -4.60 -3.74 16.36
CA GLN A 74 -5.29 -4.97 16.02
C GLN A 74 -6.59 -5.09 16.82
N GLN A 75 -7.67 -5.43 16.14
CA GLN A 75 -8.93 -5.80 16.76
C GLN A 75 -9.48 -7.08 16.11
N GLY A 76 -9.36 -8.20 16.83
CA GLY A 76 -9.71 -9.51 16.30
C GLY A 76 -8.90 -9.84 15.05
N GLU A 77 -9.59 -10.03 13.92
CA GLU A 77 -8.99 -10.38 12.63
C GLU A 77 -8.66 -9.18 11.74
N VAL A 78 -8.88 -7.97 12.25
CA VAL A 78 -8.59 -6.73 11.53
C VAL A 78 -7.32 -6.09 12.09
N ILE A 79 -6.38 -5.80 11.21
CA ILE A 79 -5.25 -4.91 11.48
C ILE A 79 -5.59 -3.54 10.91
N ILE A 80 -5.36 -2.49 11.70
CA ILE A 80 -5.55 -1.10 11.30
C ILE A 80 -4.19 -0.43 11.37
N THR A 81 -3.81 0.23 10.30
CA THR A 81 -2.54 0.95 10.20
C THR A 81 -2.79 2.40 9.80
N GLU A 82 -1.99 3.30 10.33
CA GLU A 82 -2.01 4.72 9.99
C GLU A 82 -0.60 5.17 9.61
N GLY A 83 -0.50 6.12 8.68
CA GLY A 83 0.79 6.60 8.22
C GLY A 83 0.70 7.62 7.08
N ALA A 84 1.76 7.68 6.30
CA ALA A 84 1.80 8.47 5.07
C ALA A 84 2.45 7.70 3.90
N LEU A 85 1.90 7.88 2.71
CA LEU A 85 2.51 7.48 1.46
C LEU A 85 3.44 8.60 1.03
N VAL A 86 4.68 8.28 0.72
CA VAL A 86 5.72 9.27 0.44
C VAL A 86 6.42 8.96 -0.87
N GLY A 87 6.94 10.00 -1.52
CA GLY A 87 7.75 9.89 -2.73
C GLY A 87 7.80 11.20 -3.50
N ASP A 88 8.41 11.20 -4.68
CA ASP A 88 8.51 12.36 -5.55
C ASP A 88 7.80 12.08 -6.88
N GLN A 89 6.80 12.90 -7.23
CA GLN A 89 6.03 12.70 -8.46
C GLN A 89 6.78 13.26 -9.66
N THR A 90 7.44 12.39 -10.42
CA THR A 90 8.27 12.75 -11.59
C THR A 90 7.54 12.60 -12.92
N GLU A 91 6.44 11.84 -12.97
CA GLU A 91 5.63 11.65 -14.18
C GLU A 91 4.14 11.97 -13.94
N VAL A 92 3.33 11.86 -15.01
CA VAL A 92 1.88 12.08 -14.94
C VAL A 92 1.23 11.07 -14.00
N TYR A 93 0.43 11.54 -13.05
CA TYR A 93 -0.34 10.67 -12.15
C TYR A 93 -1.81 11.05 -12.11
N ARG A 94 -2.69 10.11 -12.48
CA ARG A 94 -4.16 10.30 -12.49
C ARG A 94 -4.60 11.59 -13.22
N GLY A 95 -3.94 11.92 -14.33
CA GLY A 95 -4.23 13.10 -15.15
C GLY A 95 -3.56 14.40 -14.68
N ASN A 96 -2.89 14.40 -13.52
CA ASN A 96 -2.10 15.53 -13.07
C ASN A 96 -0.72 15.51 -13.77
N PRO A 97 -0.23 16.64 -14.30
CA PRO A 97 1.10 16.72 -14.90
C PRO A 97 2.19 16.43 -13.86
N PRO A 98 3.42 16.11 -14.29
CA PRO A 98 4.57 15.97 -13.39
C PRO A 98 4.74 17.23 -12.55
N SER A 99 4.74 17.07 -11.23
CA SER A 99 4.90 18.21 -10.32
C SER A 99 6.35 18.40 -9.89
N ASN A 100 7.18 17.34 -9.94
CA ASN A 100 8.53 17.30 -9.36
C ASN A 100 8.56 17.73 -7.89
N ARG A 101 7.45 17.49 -7.18
CA ARG A 101 7.31 17.79 -5.76
C ARG A 101 7.27 16.50 -4.96
N HIS A 102 7.78 16.63 -3.74
CA HIS A 102 7.58 15.62 -2.72
C HIS A 102 6.10 15.53 -2.36
N VAL A 103 5.58 14.30 -2.32
CA VAL A 103 4.26 13.98 -1.80
C VAL A 103 4.43 13.33 -0.43
N ASP A 104 3.64 13.78 0.54
CA ASP A 104 3.43 13.16 1.86
C ASP A 104 1.91 13.13 2.04
N VAL A 105 1.31 11.97 1.80
CA VAL A 105 -0.15 11.80 1.77
C VAL A 105 -0.56 10.92 2.95
N PRO A 106 -1.23 11.47 3.97
CA PRO A 106 -1.73 10.69 5.09
C PRO A 106 -2.73 9.62 4.63
N TRP A 107 -2.66 8.45 5.25
CA TRP A 107 -3.58 7.35 4.97
C TRP A 107 -3.92 6.57 6.24
N VAL A 108 -5.05 5.85 6.16
CA VAL A 108 -5.45 4.80 7.09
C VAL A 108 -5.87 3.58 6.27
N GLN A 109 -5.47 2.40 6.70
CA GLN A 109 -5.76 1.14 6.01
C GLN A 109 -6.33 0.12 6.98
N PHE A 110 -7.29 -0.66 6.49
CA PHE A 110 -7.87 -1.80 7.17
C PHE A 110 -7.48 -3.07 6.43
N LEU A 111 -6.80 -3.97 7.12
CA LEU A 111 -6.35 -5.25 6.59
C LEU A 111 -7.16 -6.37 7.25
N HIS A 112 -7.96 -7.06 6.45
CA HIS A 112 -8.76 -8.19 6.89
C HIS A 112 -8.02 -9.50 6.57
N PHE A 113 -7.72 -10.28 7.60
CA PHE A 113 -7.08 -11.59 7.43
C PHE A 113 -8.12 -12.69 7.38
N ARG A 114 -8.01 -13.57 6.38
CA ARG A 114 -8.80 -14.80 6.28
C ARG A 114 -8.09 -15.98 6.89
#